data_AF-A0A087SIX6-F1
#
_entry.id   AF-A0A087SIX6-F1
#
_cell.length_a   1.000
_cell.length_b   1.000
_cell.length_c   1.000
_cell.angle_alpha   90.00
_cell.angle_beta   90.00
_cell.angle_gamma   90.00
#
_symmetry.space_group_name_H-M   'P 1'
#
loop_
_entity.id
_entity.type
_entity.pdbx_description
1 polymer ?
#
loop_
_entity_poly.entity_id
_entity_poly.type
_entity_poly.pdbx_seq_one_letter_code
_entity_poly.pdbx_strand_id
1 'polypeptide(L)'
;MAMVLTPMRNPANHAAFLGELRQYAMRLHTREQAPREGKAAAPKPDKPWEPKLAGYMQFMAESKVVYDTFEELLAAGAQPYYKEFAATGLQRGAAIDHDLAYLSERYGVPIPEAKPDGPGHTYASELRELAANKPGPFLCHFYNHYFAHTAGGRMIGKQVSQRILDGWTGNFYKWDGNVKDMLDDVRGKLESVAQTWSDEEKNACLEETAATFSWGGKLLRLVAAD
;
A
#
# COMPACT_ATOMS: atom_id res chain seq x y z
N MET A 1 19.57 25.32 12.51
CA MET A 1 19.58 25.49 11.04
C MET A 1 19.45 24.10 10.44
N ALA A 2 18.27 23.74 9.96
CA ALA A 2 18.06 22.47 9.26
C ALA A 2 18.63 22.60 7.84
N MET A 3 19.52 21.69 7.47
CA MET A 3 20.12 21.63 6.14
C MET A 3 19.04 21.11 5.19
N VAL A 4 18.44 22.02 4.43
CA VAL A 4 17.53 21.66 3.32
C VAL A 4 18.39 20.98 2.27
N LEU A 5 18.30 19.66 2.19
CA LEU A 5 18.92 18.88 1.11
C LEU A 5 18.16 19.16 -0.18
N THR A 6 18.63 20.13 -0.96
CA THR A 6 18.17 20.33 -2.34
C THR A 6 18.64 19.14 -3.18
N PRO A 7 17.76 18.35 -3.81
CA PRO A 7 18.20 17.28 -4.68
C PRO A 7 18.83 17.88 -5.94
N MET A 8 20.12 17.62 -6.16
CA MET A 8 20.80 18.01 -7.40
C MET A 8 20.27 17.16 -8.56
N ARG A 9 19.52 17.77 -9.48
CA ARG A 9 19.14 17.15 -10.76
C ARG A 9 20.21 17.44 -11.81
N ASN A 10 20.73 16.37 -12.43
CA ASN A 10 21.61 16.45 -13.58
C ASN A 10 20.75 16.33 -14.87
N PRO A 11 20.75 17.33 -15.76
CA PRO A 11 19.79 17.43 -16.88
C PRO A 11 19.95 16.40 -18.02
N ALA A 12 20.91 15.46 -17.94
CA ALA A 12 21.25 14.56 -19.05
C ALA A 12 20.74 13.11 -18.91
N ASN A 13 19.97 12.78 -17.88
CA ASN A 13 19.33 11.47 -17.71
C ASN A 13 17.96 11.69 -17.07
N HIS A 14 16.90 11.79 -17.87
CA HIS A 14 15.55 11.53 -17.34
C HIS A 14 15.48 10.04 -17.01
N ALA A 15 16.02 9.66 -15.85
CA ALA A 15 15.59 8.44 -15.21
C ALA A 15 14.08 8.56 -15.02
N ALA A 16 13.34 7.56 -15.51
CA ALA A 16 11.89 7.48 -15.35
C ALA A 16 11.48 7.87 -13.91
N PHE A 17 10.40 8.62 -13.74
CA PHE A 17 9.92 9.08 -12.42
C PHE A 17 9.77 7.91 -11.44
N LEU A 18 9.29 6.76 -11.94
CA LEU A 18 9.20 5.54 -11.14
C LEU A 18 10.55 4.98 -10.68
N GLY A 19 11.61 5.24 -11.42
CA GLY A 19 12.98 4.96 -11.00
C GLY A 19 13.37 5.78 -9.77
N GLU A 20 13.06 7.08 -9.75
CA GLU A 20 13.27 7.95 -8.59
C GLU A 20 12.42 7.50 -7.39
N LEU A 21 11.13 7.23 -7.63
CA LEU A 21 10.20 6.78 -6.60
C LEU A 21 10.63 5.45 -5.97
N ARG A 22 11.07 4.48 -6.79
CA ARG A 22 11.63 3.22 -6.30
C ARG A 22 12.87 3.46 -5.44
N GLN A 23 13.79 4.32 -5.89
CA GLN A 23 14.99 4.63 -5.12
C GLN A 23 14.66 5.25 -3.76
N TYR A 24 13.65 6.11 -3.70
CA TYR A 24 13.16 6.71 -2.45
C TYR A 24 12.56 5.63 -1.53
N ALA A 25 11.67 4.78 -2.07
CA ALA A 25 11.08 3.67 -1.32
C ALA A 25 12.14 2.69 -0.76
N MET A 26 13.20 2.38 -1.53
CA MET A 26 14.26 1.48 -1.06
C MET A 26 15.12 2.06 0.07
N ARG A 27 15.16 3.39 0.22
CA ARG A 27 15.80 4.04 1.39
C ARG A 27 15.07 3.75 2.69
N LEU A 28 13.77 3.50 2.62
CA LEU A 28 12.89 3.25 3.76
C LEU A 28 12.78 1.75 4.12
N HIS A 29 13.09 0.85 3.19
CA HIS A 29 13.09 -0.59 3.45
C HIS A 29 14.34 -1.04 4.20
N THR A 30 14.17 -1.94 5.17
CA THR A 30 15.29 -2.67 5.77
C THR A 30 15.80 -3.77 4.84
N ARG A 31 16.99 -4.31 5.10
CA ARG A 31 17.49 -5.49 4.36
C ARG A 31 16.64 -6.74 4.58
N GLU A 32 15.92 -6.84 5.69
CA GLU A 32 14.99 -7.97 5.90
C GLU A 32 13.77 -7.85 4.96
N GLN A 33 13.25 -6.63 4.79
CA GLN A 33 12.11 -6.37 3.92
C GLN A 33 12.49 -6.37 2.43
N ALA A 34 13.72 -5.95 2.10
CA ALA A 34 14.26 -5.94 0.74
C ALA A 34 15.73 -6.43 0.72
N PRO A 35 15.98 -7.76 0.63
CA PRO A 35 17.32 -8.36 0.79
C PRO A 35 18.42 -7.80 -0.10
N ARG A 36 18.08 -7.39 -1.32
CA ARG A 36 19.06 -6.90 -2.31
C ARG A 36 19.28 -5.39 -2.28
N GLU A 37 18.29 -4.62 -1.81
CA GLU A 37 18.22 -3.18 -2.10
C GLU A 37 17.87 -2.30 -0.87
N GLY A 38 17.44 -2.89 0.24
CA GLY A 38 17.06 -2.16 1.45
C GLY A 38 18.25 -1.44 2.11
N LYS A 39 18.01 -0.19 2.53
CA LYS A 39 19.04 0.71 3.09
C LYS A 39 18.75 1.21 4.50
N ALA A 40 17.53 1.02 5.01
CA ALA A 40 17.17 1.40 6.37
C ALA A 40 17.78 0.44 7.40
N ALA A 41 18.12 0.95 8.57
CA ALA A 41 18.50 0.12 9.70
C ALA A 41 17.30 -0.73 10.13
N ALA A 42 17.55 -2.02 10.42
CA ALA A 42 16.52 -2.86 11.01
C ALA A 42 16.25 -2.39 12.44
N PRO A 43 15.00 -2.02 12.79
CA PRO A 43 14.66 -1.79 14.19
C PRO A 43 14.84 -3.10 14.95
N LYS A 44 15.37 -3.05 16.17
CA LYS A 44 15.35 -4.22 17.06
C LYS A 44 13.89 -4.43 17.47
N PRO A 45 13.24 -5.56 17.14
CA PRO A 45 11.90 -5.80 17.62
C PRO A 45 11.95 -5.98 19.15
N ASP A 46 11.23 -5.13 19.89
CA ASP A 46 11.13 -5.24 21.35
C ASP A 46 10.40 -6.53 21.78
N LYS A 47 9.55 -7.08 20.89
CA LYS A 47 8.87 -8.36 21.05
C LYS A 47 8.80 -9.10 19.70
N PRO A 48 8.82 -10.44 19.69
CA PRO A 48 8.55 -11.22 18.48
C PRO A 48 7.20 -10.84 17.89
N TRP A 49 7.14 -10.64 16.57
CA TRP A 49 5.87 -10.47 15.87
C TRP A 49 5.14 -11.82 15.81
N GLU A 50 3.99 -11.89 16.47
CA GLU A 50 3.14 -13.08 16.57
C GLU A 50 1.73 -12.74 16.07
N PRO A 51 1.32 -13.28 14.91
CA PRO A 51 -0.01 -13.00 14.37
C PRO A 51 -1.09 -13.68 15.22
N LYS A 52 -2.23 -13.00 15.38
CA LYS A 52 -3.42 -13.52 16.08
C LYS A 52 -4.62 -13.45 15.15
N LEU A 53 -5.56 -14.38 15.28
CA LEU A 53 -6.74 -14.43 14.42
C LEU A 53 -7.56 -13.13 14.53
N ALA A 54 -7.87 -12.68 15.75
CA ALA A 54 -8.61 -11.43 15.98
C ALA A 54 -7.89 -10.21 15.38
N GLY A 55 -6.58 -10.09 15.63
CA GLY A 55 -5.76 -9.03 15.07
C GLY A 55 -5.69 -9.06 13.53
N TYR A 56 -5.61 -10.25 12.93
CA TYR A 56 -5.62 -10.41 11.48
C TYR A 56 -6.99 -10.05 10.87
N MET A 57 -8.09 -10.44 11.50
CA MET A 57 -9.44 -10.03 11.11
C MET A 57 -9.60 -8.50 11.17
N GLN A 58 -9.10 -7.84 12.23
CA GLN A 58 -9.12 -6.38 12.33
C GLN A 58 -8.24 -5.73 11.24
N PHE A 59 -7.05 -6.27 10.99
CA PHE A 59 -6.18 -5.82 9.90
C PHE A 59 -6.90 -5.87 8.55
N MET A 60 -7.63 -6.95 8.26
CA MET A 60 -8.38 -7.09 7.02
C MET A 60 -9.51 -6.08 6.94
N ALA A 61 -10.32 -5.92 8.00
CA ALA A 61 -11.41 -4.94 8.03
C ALA A 61 -10.91 -3.49 7.86
N GLU A 62 -9.85 -3.10 8.55
CA GLU A 62 -9.25 -1.76 8.43
C GLU A 62 -8.57 -1.54 7.07
N SER A 63 -7.92 -2.58 6.52
CA SER A 63 -7.34 -2.51 5.17
C SER A 63 -8.41 -2.36 4.09
N LYS A 64 -9.57 -3.02 4.28
CA LYS A 64 -10.71 -2.91 3.36
C LYS A 64 -11.14 -1.46 3.18
N VAL A 65 -11.30 -0.72 4.28
CA VAL A 65 -11.66 0.70 4.24
C VAL A 65 -10.70 1.50 3.36
N VAL A 66 -9.40 1.20 3.43
CA VAL A 66 -8.37 1.85 2.62
C VAL A 66 -8.47 1.46 1.15
N TYR A 67 -8.60 0.17 0.83
CA TYR A 67 -8.76 -0.31 -0.54
C TYR A 67 -10.03 0.23 -1.20
N ASP A 68 -11.17 0.13 -0.52
CA ASP A 68 -12.44 0.68 -0.99
C ASP A 68 -12.31 2.19 -1.26
N THR A 69 -11.60 2.93 -0.40
CA THR A 69 -11.38 4.37 -0.60
C THR A 69 -10.55 4.66 -1.85
N PHE A 70 -9.49 3.90 -2.12
CA PHE A 70 -8.75 4.03 -3.39
C PHE A 70 -9.64 3.71 -4.59
N GLU A 71 -10.39 2.61 -4.53
CA GLU A 71 -11.27 2.15 -5.60
C GLU A 71 -12.36 3.18 -5.89
N GLU A 72 -13.00 3.72 -4.86
CA GLU A 72 -14.01 4.80 -4.92
C GLU A 72 -13.44 6.05 -5.59
N LEU A 73 -12.31 6.57 -5.09
CA LEU A 73 -11.73 7.84 -5.57
C LEU A 73 -11.24 7.74 -7.02
N LEU A 74 -10.67 6.60 -7.40
CA LEU A 74 -10.23 6.36 -8.78
C LEU A 74 -11.42 6.21 -9.74
N ALA A 75 -12.47 5.49 -9.32
CA ALA A 75 -13.69 5.33 -10.12
C ALA A 75 -14.48 6.64 -10.28
N ALA A 76 -14.53 7.47 -9.23
CA ALA A 76 -15.17 8.79 -9.27
C ALA A 76 -14.55 9.69 -10.36
N GLY A 77 -13.26 9.53 -10.64
CA GLY A 77 -12.61 10.17 -11.78
C GLY A 77 -12.52 11.69 -11.66
N ALA A 78 -12.26 12.19 -10.45
CA ALA A 78 -12.10 13.64 -10.19
C ALA A 78 -10.92 14.27 -10.95
N GLN A 79 -9.96 13.45 -11.38
CA GLN A 79 -8.88 13.83 -12.28
C GLN A 79 -9.01 13.07 -13.62
N PRO A 80 -8.59 13.68 -14.76
CA PRO A 80 -8.75 13.06 -16.08
C PRO A 80 -8.16 11.65 -16.20
N TYR A 81 -7.04 11.40 -15.52
CA TYR A 81 -6.29 10.13 -15.58
C TYR A 81 -6.70 9.11 -14.52
N TYR A 82 -7.53 9.45 -13.52
CA TYR A 82 -7.87 8.53 -12.43
C TYR A 82 -8.59 7.27 -12.92
N LYS A 83 -9.45 7.40 -13.93
CA LYS A 83 -10.19 6.26 -14.50
C LYS A 83 -9.27 5.22 -15.14
N GLU A 84 -8.07 5.59 -15.54
CA GLU A 84 -7.06 4.65 -16.07
C GLU A 84 -6.55 3.68 -14.99
N PHE A 85 -6.65 4.07 -13.71
CA PHE A 85 -6.26 3.27 -12.56
C PHE A 85 -7.45 2.60 -11.86
N ALA A 86 -8.70 2.93 -12.24
CA ALA A 86 -9.90 2.38 -11.62
C ALA A 86 -10.19 0.91 -11.97
N ALA A 87 -9.59 0.38 -13.05
CA ALA A 87 -9.83 -0.97 -13.58
C ALA A 87 -8.53 -1.75 -13.85
N THR A 88 -7.61 -1.76 -12.88
CA THR A 88 -6.26 -2.36 -13.03
C THR A 88 -6.19 -3.87 -12.80
N GLY A 89 -7.25 -4.47 -12.26
CA GLY A 89 -7.24 -5.85 -11.76
C GLY A 89 -6.59 -5.99 -10.37
N LEU A 90 -6.00 -4.92 -9.84
CA LEU A 90 -5.34 -4.93 -8.54
C LEU A 90 -6.28 -4.69 -7.36
N GLN A 91 -7.52 -4.26 -7.59
CA GLN A 91 -8.57 -3.98 -6.59
C GLN A 91 -8.68 -5.13 -5.58
N ARG A 92 -8.84 -4.81 -4.30
CA ARG A 92 -8.82 -5.80 -3.20
C ARG A 92 -10.07 -5.77 -2.33
N GLY A 93 -10.92 -4.74 -2.39
CA GLY A 93 -12.11 -4.62 -1.53
C GLY A 93 -12.97 -5.88 -1.52
N ALA A 94 -13.40 -6.32 -2.71
CA ALA A 94 -14.21 -7.54 -2.88
C ALA A 94 -13.49 -8.83 -2.44
N ALA A 95 -12.16 -8.91 -2.64
CA ALA A 95 -11.38 -10.05 -2.21
C ALA A 95 -11.30 -10.14 -0.67
N ILE A 96 -11.19 -9.00 0.00
CA ILE A 96 -11.20 -8.90 1.46
C ILE A 96 -12.57 -9.28 2.02
N ASP A 97 -13.67 -8.81 1.41
CA ASP A 97 -15.03 -9.20 1.82
C ASP A 97 -15.22 -10.71 1.81
N HIS A 98 -14.86 -11.34 0.70
CA HIS A 98 -14.94 -12.79 0.55
C HIS A 98 -14.13 -13.52 1.64
N ASP A 99 -12.89 -13.07 1.87
CA ASP A 99 -11.99 -13.70 2.82
C ASP A 99 -12.45 -13.50 4.27
N LEU A 100 -12.96 -12.32 4.63
CA LEU A 100 -13.54 -12.06 5.96
C LEU A 100 -14.75 -12.95 6.23
N ALA A 101 -15.63 -13.10 5.24
CA ALA A 101 -16.79 -14.00 5.35
C ALA A 101 -16.36 -15.45 5.56
N TYR A 102 -15.41 -15.93 4.76
CA TYR A 102 -14.86 -17.29 4.89
C TYR A 102 -14.21 -17.53 6.26
N LEU A 103 -13.38 -16.59 6.73
CA LEU A 103 -12.69 -16.71 8.02
C LEU A 103 -13.66 -16.67 9.20
N SER A 104 -14.66 -15.79 9.13
CA SER A 104 -15.74 -15.69 10.11
C SER A 104 -16.48 -17.02 10.26
N GLU A 105 -16.90 -17.61 9.14
CA GLU A 105 -17.57 -18.91 9.11
C GLU A 105 -16.65 -20.04 9.61
N ARG A 106 -15.42 -20.11 9.09
CA ARG A 106 -14.47 -21.19 9.40
C ARG A 106 -14.11 -21.25 10.89
N TYR A 107 -13.86 -20.10 11.50
CA TYR A 107 -13.37 -20.02 12.88
C TYR A 107 -14.45 -19.66 13.90
N GLY A 108 -15.69 -19.41 13.45
CA GLY A 108 -16.80 -19.05 14.33
C GLY A 108 -16.58 -17.71 15.05
N VAL A 109 -15.93 -16.76 14.40
CA VAL A 109 -15.61 -15.42 14.95
C VAL A 109 -16.35 -14.34 14.16
N PRO A 110 -16.84 -13.26 14.80
CA PRO A 110 -17.50 -12.18 14.06
C PRO A 110 -16.51 -11.44 13.14
N ILE A 111 -17.03 -10.89 12.05
CA ILE A 111 -16.29 -9.90 11.26
C ILE A 111 -16.22 -8.61 12.09
N PRO A 112 -15.02 -8.10 12.43
CA PRO A 112 -14.90 -6.86 13.18
C PRO A 112 -15.23 -5.66 12.30
N GLU A 113 -15.74 -4.60 12.93
CA GLU A 113 -15.87 -3.29 12.29
C GLU A 113 -14.53 -2.54 12.34
N ALA A 114 -14.23 -1.79 11.28
CA ALA A 114 -13.13 -0.83 11.31
C ALA A 114 -13.50 0.32 12.25
N LYS A 115 -12.59 0.68 13.16
CA LYS A 115 -12.90 1.70 14.17
C LYS A 115 -12.92 3.09 13.52
N PRO A 116 -13.86 3.99 13.88
CA PRO A 116 -13.88 5.34 13.32
C PRO A 116 -12.58 6.13 13.53
N ASP A 117 -11.89 5.91 14.65
CA ASP A 117 -10.56 6.46 14.99
C ASP A 117 -9.41 5.48 14.67
N GLY A 118 -9.72 4.37 14.00
CA GLY A 118 -8.80 3.34 13.59
C GLY A 118 -7.89 3.80 12.43
N PRO A 119 -6.80 3.06 12.19
CA PRO A 119 -5.84 3.41 11.15
C PRO A 119 -6.44 3.40 9.74
N GLY A 120 -7.43 2.55 9.45
CA GLY A 120 -8.10 2.47 8.16
C GLY A 120 -8.91 3.73 7.85
N HIS A 121 -9.81 4.13 8.76
CA HIS A 121 -10.61 5.35 8.59
C HIS A 121 -9.76 6.62 8.61
N THR A 122 -8.74 6.69 9.48
CA THR A 122 -7.83 7.85 9.52
C THR A 122 -7.07 7.97 8.20
N TYR A 123 -6.50 6.87 7.70
CA TYR A 123 -5.77 6.90 6.43
C TYR A 123 -6.71 7.20 5.26
N ALA A 124 -7.92 6.64 5.24
CA ALA A 124 -8.92 6.93 4.24
C ALA A 124 -9.32 8.42 4.21
N SER A 125 -9.36 9.09 5.35
CA SER A 125 -9.58 10.55 5.41
C SER A 125 -8.44 11.31 4.72
N GLU A 126 -7.18 10.98 5.03
CA GLU A 126 -6.01 11.60 4.38
C GLU A 126 -6.00 11.34 2.87
N LEU A 127 -6.34 10.13 2.42
CA LEU A 127 -6.44 9.80 1.00
C LEU A 127 -7.49 10.65 0.28
N ARG A 128 -8.64 10.92 0.92
CA ARG A 128 -9.67 11.81 0.36
C ARG A 128 -9.16 13.25 0.25
N GLU A 129 -8.46 13.74 1.27
CA GLU A 129 -7.85 15.08 1.24
C GLU A 129 -6.79 15.21 0.14
N LEU A 130 -5.93 14.20 0.00
CA LEU A 130 -4.91 14.15 -1.06
C LEU A 130 -5.57 14.07 -2.44
N ALA A 131 -6.56 13.20 -2.64
CA ALA A 131 -7.23 13.06 -3.93
C ALA A 131 -7.89 14.37 -4.40
N ALA A 132 -8.40 15.18 -3.47
CA ALA A 132 -9.06 16.45 -3.75
C ALA A 132 -8.06 17.59 -4.04
N ASN A 133 -6.94 17.64 -3.31
CA ASN A 133 -6.06 18.81 -3.30
C ASN A 133 -4.67 18.57 -3.91
N LYS A 134 -4.22 17.32 -3.96
CA LYS A 134 -2.85 16.92 -4.29
C LYS A 134 -2.86 15.57 -5.05
N PRO A 135 -3.31 15.54 -6.31
CA PRO A 135 -3.56 14.29 -7.02
C PRO A 135 -2.30 13.47 -7.35
N GLY A 136 -1.15 14.13 -7.54
CA GLY A 136 0.14 13.44 -7.68
C GLY A 136 0.55 12.67 -6.42
N PRO A 137 0.60 13.33 -5.25
CA PRO A 137 0.70 12.69 -3.94
C PRO A 137 -0.30 11.55 -3.71
N PHE A 138 -1.58 11.71 -4.03
CA PHE A 138 -2.56 10.62 -3.94
C PHE A 138 -2.16 9.39 -4.79
N LEU A 139 -1.73 9.59 -6.05
CA LEU A 139 -1.25 8.49 -6.88
C LEU A 139 0.03 7.84 -6.33
N CYS A 140 0.87 8.57 -5.59
CA CYS A 140 1.99 7.99 -4.85
C CYS A 140 1.54 6.95 -3.84
N HIS A 141 0.53 7.31 -3.04
CA HIS A 141 -0.05 6.44 -2.04
C HIS A 141 -0.67 5.21 -2.69
N PHE A 142 -1.43 5.38 -3.77
CA PHE A 142 -1.97 4.28 -4.56
C PHE A 142 -0.86 3.32 -5.02
N TYR A 143 0.17 3.85 -5.70
CA TYR A 143 1.28 3.06 -6.20
C TYR A 143 1.98 2.29 -5.07
N ASN A 144 2.43 3.00 -4.02
CA ASN A 144 3.19 2.36 -2.95
C ASN A 144 2.35 1.35 -2.17
N HIS A 145 1.07 1.64 -1.89
CA HIS A 145 0.19 0.76 -1.12
C HIS A 145 -0.08 -0.55 -1.87
N TYR A 146 -0.51 -0.47 -3.14
CA TYR A 146 -0.80 -1.66 -3.95
C TYR A 146 0.48 -2.46 -4.25
N PHE A 147 1.59 -1.80 -4.58
CA PHE A 147 2.84 -2.49 -4.91
C PHE A 147 3.45 -3.16 -3.68
N ALA A 148 3.37 -2.53 -2.51
CA ALA A 148 3.79 -3.16 -1.25
C ALA A 148 3.02 -4.45 -0.98
N HIS A 149 1.71 -4.46 -1.24
CA HIS A 149 0.87 -5.66 -1.07
C HIS A 149 1.30 -6.81 -1.98
N THR A 150 1.58 -6.52 -3.26
CA THR A 150 2.04 -7.55 -4.23
C THR A 150 3.43 -8.12 -3.93
N ALA A 151 4.22 -7.44 -3.10
CA ALA A 151 5.57 -7.86 -2.70
C ALA A 151 5.60 -8.33 -1.24
N GLY A 152 5.87 -7.43 -0.30
CA GLY A 152 5.96 -7.74 1.13
C GLY A 152 4.65 -8.26 1.72
N GLY A 153 3.50 -7.75 1.24
CA GLY A 153 2.18 -8.21 1.68
C GLY A 153 1.96 -9.71 1.47
N ARG A 154 2.39 -10.26 0.33
CA ARG A 154 2.32 -11.71 0.08
C ARG A 154 3.19 -12.52 1.04
N MET A 155 4.37 -12.02 1.41
CA MET A 155 5.23 -12.67 2.40
C MET A 155 4.57 -12.69 3.78
N ILE A 156 3.98 -11.57 4.20
CA ILE A 156 3.23 -11.45 5.45
C ILE A 156 2.02 -12.41 5.43
N GLY A 157 1.23 -12.40 4.36
CA GLY A 157 0.08 -13.29 4.19
C GLY A 157 0.46 -14.76 4.31
N LYS A 158 1.59 -15.18 3.72
CA LYS A 158 2.13 -16.53 3.88
C LYS A 158 2.50 -16.86 5.33
N GLN A 159 3.09 -15.92 6.07
CA GLN A 159 3.42 -16.14 7.48
C GLN A 159 2.18 -16.29 8.35
N VAL A 160 1.18 -15.42 8.16
CA VAL A 160 -0.12 -15.52 8.85
C VAL A 160 -0.78 -16.86 8.54
N SER A 161 -0.85 -17.20 7.25
CA SER A 161 -1.41 -18.45 6.74
C SER A 161 -0.83 -19.67 7.46
N GLN A 162 0.50 -19.77 7.53
CA GLN A 162 1.20 -20.90 8.12
C GLN A 162 1.07 -20.97 9.64
N ARG A 163 0.96 -19.82 10.33
CA ARG A 163 0.98 -19.77 11.80
C ARG A 163 -0.40 -19.93 12.43
N ILE A 164 -1.42 -19.33 11.82
CA ILE A 164 -2.75 -19.23 12.46
C ILE A 164 -3.93 -19.59 11.56
N LEU A 165 -3.72 -19.93 10.28
CA LEU A 165 -4.82 -20.25 9.35
C LEU A 165 -4.69 -21.64 8.70
N ASP A 166 -3.97 -22.58 9.30
CA ASP A 166 -3.77 -23.95 8.79
C ASP A 166 -3.24 -24.02 7.34
N GLY A 167 -2.43 -23.04 6.93
CA GLY A 167 -1.93 -22.94 5.56
C GLY A 167 -2.94 -22.42 4.52
N TRP A 168 -4.14 -21.99 4.94
CA TRP A 168 -5.11 -21.35 4.06
C TRP A 168 -4.61 -19.99 3.58
N THR A 169 -4.79 -19.71 2.28
CA THR A 169 -4.47 -18.41 1.67
C THR A 169 -5.69 -17.93 0.88
N GLY A 170 -6.22 -16.78 1.29
CA GLY A 170 -7.40 -16.16 0.71
C GLY A 170 -7.17 -15.42 -0.61
N ASN A 171 -8.26 -14.89 -1.15
CA ASN A 171 -8.32 -14.12 -2.39
C ASN A 171 -7.59 -12.78 -2.29
N PHE A 172 -7.41 -12.24 -1.09
CA PHE A 172 -6.67 -11.00 -0.87
C PHE A 172 -5.25 -11.05 -1.47
N TYR A 173 -4.63 -12.23 -1.51
CA TYR A 173 -3.29 -12.47 -2.07
C TYR A 173 -3.28 -13.17 -3.44
N LYS A 174 -4.43 -13.23 -4.13
CA LYS A 174 -4.58 -13.86 -5.46
C LYS A 174 -5.19 -12.87 -6.45
N TRP A 175 -4.73 -12.92 -7.69
CA TRP A 175 -5.23 -12.06 -8.77
C TRP A 175 -5.72 -12.93 -9.91
N ASP A 176 -6.71 -12.42 -10.65
CA ASP A 176 -7.20 -13.08 -11.86
C ASP A 176 -6.25 -12.74 -13.02
N GLY A 177 -5.31 -13.65 -13.29
CA GLY A 177 -4.25 -13.46 -14.26
C GLY A 177 -2.89 -13.13 -13.65
N ASN A 178 -1.98 -12.66 -14.50
CA ASN A 178 -0.58 -12.41 -14.11
C ASN A 178 -0.43 -11.03 -13.47
N VAL A 179 -0.25 -11.00 -12.15
CA VAL A 179 -0.04 -9.76 -11.38
C VAL A 179 1.16 -8.94 -11.88
N LYS A 180 2.20 -9.58 -12.47
CA LYS A 180 3.34 -8.83 -13.01
C LYS A 180 2.92 -7.94 -14.17
N ASP A 181 2.08 -8.46 -15.07
CA ASP A 181 1.62 -7.73 -16.24
C ASP A 181 0.70 -6.57 -15.83
N MET A 182 -0.14 -6.78 -14.80
CA MET A 182 -0.95 -5.72 -14.18
C MET A 182 -0.07 -4.61 -13.58
N LEU A 183 1.00 -4.97 -12.87
CA LEU A 183 1.93 -4.00 -12.29
C LEU A 183 2.71 -3.24 -13.37
N ASP A 184 3.10 -3.91 -14.46
CA ASP A 184 3.79 -3.27 -15.59
C ASP A 184 2.87 -2.28 -16.32
N ASP A 185 1.59 -2.59 -16.50
CA ASP A 185 0.57 -1.67 -17.03
C ASP A 185 0.40 -0.43 -16.13
N VAL A 186 0.24 -0.63 -14.82
CA VAL A 186 0.14 0.48 -13.85
C VAL A 186 1.40 1.35 -13.85
N ARG A 187 2.60 0.75 -13.97
CA ARG A 187 3.85 1.51 -14.12
C ARG A 187 3.82 2.37 -15.39
N GLY A 188 3.43 1.80 -16.53
CA GLY A 188 3.35 2.53 -17.79
C GLY A 188 2.41 3.75 -17.71
N LYS A 189 1.21 3.55 -17.16
CA LYS A 189 0.22 4.62 -16.95
C LYS A 189 0.74 5.70 -16.01
N LEU A 190 1.31 5.31 -14.87
CA LEU A 190 1.84 6.27 -13.90
C LEU A 190 3.03 7.06 -14.45
N GLU A 191 3.90 6.43 -15.23
CA GLU A 191 5.00 7.12 -15.90
C GLU A 191 4.48 8.14 -16.93
N SER A 192 3.44 7.79 -17.70
CA SER A 192 2.80 8.71 -18.66
C SER A 192 2.16 9.90 -17.94
N VAL A 193 1.47 9.68 -16.83
CA VAL A 193 0.86 10.76 -16.03
C VAL A 193 1.95 11.63 -15.39
N ALA A 194 3.01 11.02 -14.86
CA ALA A 194 4.10 11.77 -14.23
C ALA A 194 4.86 12.67 -15.21
N GLN A 195 4.82 12.41 -16.53
CA GLN A 195 5.39 13.32 -17.52
C GLN A 195 4.69 14.68 -17.58
N THR A 196 3.41 14.75 -17.18
CA THR A 196 2.66 16.01 -17.15
C THR A 196 2.83 16.79 -15.85
N TRP A 197 3.46 16.19 -14.84
CA TRP A 197 3.66 16.83 -13.54
C TRP A 197 4.82 17.83 -13.55
N SER A 198 4.64 18.91 -12.80
CA SER A 198 5.72 19.81 -12.44
C SER A 198 6.77 19.10 -11.57
N ASP A 199 7.93 19.73 -11.42
CA ASP A 199 8.97 19.22 -10.55
C ASP A 199 8.55 19.23 -9.08
N GLU A 200 7.77 20.24 -8.67
CA GLU A 200 7.16 20.33 -7.35
C GLU A 200 6.17 19.20 -7.10
N GLU A 201 5.32 18.87 -8.08
CA GLU A 201 4.37 17.76 -7.96
C GLU A 201 5.07 16.40 -7.86
N LYS A 202 6.12 16.18 -8.66
CA LYS A 202 6.96 14.98 -8.56
C LYS A 202 7.64 14.89 -7.19
N ASN A 203 8.18 15.99 -6.69
CA ASN A 203 8.84 16.01 -5.38
C ASN A 203 7.84 15.77 -4.24
N ALA A 204 6.65 16.40 -4.29
CA ALA A 204 5.58 16.15 -3.33
C ALA A 204 5.15 14.68 -3.33
N CYS A 205 5.06 14.07 -4.51
CA CYS A 205 4.83 12.63 -4.64
C CYS A 205 5.92 11.80 -3.94
N LEU A 206 7.20 12.08 -4.19
CA LEU A 206 8.31 11.37 -3.53
C LEU A 206 8.27 11.51 -2.00
N GLU A 207 7.97 12.69 -1.48
CA GLU A 207 7.92 12.98 -0.03
C GLU A 207 6.83 12.18 0.71
N GLU A 208 5.70 11.88 0.06
CA GLU A 208 4.63 11.06 0.64
C GLU A 208 4.96 9.56 0.79
N THR A 209 6.08 9.10 0.22
CA THR A 209 6.49 7.70 0.33
C THR A 209 6.62 7.28 1.79
N ALA A 210 7.18 8.14 2.64
CA ALA A 210 7.33 7.84 4.07
C ALA A 210 5.98 7.73 4.80
N ALA A 211 5.02 8.59 4.46
CA ALA A 211 3.67 8.53 4.99
C ALA A 211 2.97 7.22 4.62
N THR A 212 3.09 6.78 3.35
CA THR A 212 2.52 5.50 2.91
C THR A 212 3.06 4.31 3.71
N PHE A 213 4.38 4.28 3.98
CA PHE A 213 5.00 3.22 4.78
C PHE A 213 4.56 3.27 6.24
N SER A 214 4.44 4.46 6.81
CA SER A 214 3.91 4.67 8.16
C SER A 214 2.52 4.06 8.29
N TRP A 215 1.63 4.34 7.33
CA TRP A 215 0.28 3.77 7.30
C TRP A 215 0.26 2.25 7.12
N GLY A 216 1.06 1.72 6.19
CA GLY A 216 1.23 0.27 6.04
C GLY A 216 1.71 -0.39 7.33
N GLY A 217 2.64 0.25 8.04
CA GLY A 217 3.12 -0.20 9.35
C GLY A 217 2.06 -0.16 10.44
N LYS A 218 1.24 0.89 10.50
CA LYS A 218 0.12 1.00 11.46
C LYS A 218 -0.92 -0.10 11.23
N LEU A 219 -1.30 -0.36 9.97
CA LEU A 219 -2.19 -1.46 9.62
C LEU A 219 -1.59 -2.81 10.02
N LEU A 220 -0.32 -3.06 9.66
CA LEU A 220 0.35 -4.33 9.93
C LEU A 220 0.47 -4.65 11.44
N ARG A 221 0.59 -3.63 12.30
CA ARG A 221 0.60 -3.82 13.76
C ARG A 221 -0.69 -4.45 14.28
N LEU A 222 -1.83 -4.24 13.62
CA LEU A 222 -3.11 -4.84 14.00
C LEU A 222 -3.03 -6.36 13.98
N VAL A 223 -2.25 -6.96 13.07
CA VAL A 223 -2.13 -8.42 12.94
C VAL A 223 -1.67 -9.09 14.25
N ALA A 224 -0.89 -8.40 15.07
CA ALA A 224 -0.38 -8.89 16.36
C ALA A 224 -1.09 -8.26 17.58
N ALA A 225 -2.09 -7.40 17.36
CA ALA A 225 -2.86 -6.76 18.43
C ALA A 225 -3.73 -7.79 19.18
N ASP A 226 -4.00 -7.48 20.46
CA ASP A 226 -4.94 -8.21 21.31
C ASP A 226 -6.40 -7.93 20.94
#